data_AF-A0A797MBN3-F1
#
_entry.id   AF-A0A797MBN3-F1
#
_cell.length_a   1.000
_cell.length_b   1.000
_cell.length_c   1.000
_cell.angle_alpha   90.00
_cell.angle_beta   90.00
_cell.angle_gamma   90.00
#
_symmetry.space_group_name_H-M   'P 1'
#
loop_
_entity.id
_entity.type
_entity.pdbx_description
1 polymer ?
#
loop_
_entity_poly.entity_id
_entity_poly.type
_entity_poly.pdbx_seq_one_letter_code
_entity_poly.pdbx_strand_id
1 'polypeptide(L)' 'LITATLEVQNGGEMRGSISHSGGSLTSNGITVHTHTHGGVRTGPGTTGGPQ' A
#
# COMPACT_ATOMS: atom_id res chain seq x y z
N LEU A 1 22.87 2.99 -1.60
CA LEU A 1 22.46 3.72 -0.39
C LEU A 1 21.74 2.74 0.52
N ILE A 2 22.08 2.69 1.81
CA ILE A 2 21.33 1.98 2.84
C ILE A 2 21.01 3.02 3.90
N THR A 3 19.74 3.18 4.24
CA THR A 3 19.28 4.17 5.22
C THR A 3 18.30 3.53 6.20
N ALA A 4 18.28 4.00 7.44
CA ALA A 4 17.28 3.60 8.41
C ALA A 4 15.91 4.22 8.09
N THR A 5 15.91 5.48 7.64
CA THR A 5 14.70 6.25 7.33
C THR A 5 14.88 7.03 6.03
N LEU A 6 13.81 7.18 5.26
CA LEU A 6 13.75 8.00 4.05
C LEU A 6 12.51 8.90 4.14
N GLU A 7 12.71 10.21 4.12
CA GLU A 7 11.63 11.21 4.09
C GLU A 7 11.62 11.90 2.71
N VAL A 8 10.45 11.98 2.08
CA VAL A 8 10.25 12.58 0.75
C VAL A 8 9.21 13.69 0.85
N GLN A 9 9.60 14.93 0.54
CA GLN A 9 8.76 16.12 0.80
C GLN A 9 7.95 16.58 -0.43
N ASN A 10 8.50 16.44 -1.64
CA ASN A 10 7.91 17.00 -2.87
C ASN A 10 7.64 15.93 -3.94
N GLY A 11 7.42 14.69 -3.52
CA GLY A 11 7.23 13.55 -4.42
C GLY A 11 8.50 13.11 -5.15
N GLY A 12 8.33 12.21 -6.13
CA GLY A 12 9.42 11.64 -6.91
C GLY A 12 8.94 10.45 -7.76
N GLU A 13 9.87 9.85 -8.51
CA GLU A 13 9.63 8.66 -9.32
C GLU A 13 10.56 7.52 -8.87
N MET A 14 10.02 6.31 -8.71
CA MET A 14 10.79 5.09 -8.49
C MET A 14 10.60 4.16 -9.69
N ARG A 15 11.69 3.57 -10.20
CA ARG A 15 11.66 2.64 -11.34
C ARG A 15 12.27 1.30 -10.96
N GLY A 16 11.82 0.24 -11.64
CA GLY A 16 12.26 -1.14 -11.38
C GLY A 16 11.47 -1.83 -10.27
N SER A 17 11.88 -3.04 -9.91
CA SER A 17 11.21 -3.83 -8.86
C SER A 17 11.55 -3.29 -7.47
N ILE A 18 10.51 -2.98 -6.69
CA ILE A 18 10.64 -2.55 -5.28
C ILE A 18 9.96 -3.59 -4.41
N SER A 19 10.72 -4.20 -3.49
CA SER A 19 10.18 -5.14 -2.49
C SER A 19 10.09 -4.42 -1.15
N HIS A 20 8.89 -4.39 -0.58
CA HIS A 20 8.62 -3.85 0.75
C HIS A 20 8.14 -4.97 1.67
N SER A 21 8.77 -5.13 2.83
CA SER A 21 8.46 -6.14 3.82
C SER A 21 8.79 -5.62 5.23
N GLY A 22 8.34 -6.33 6.28
CA GLY A 22 8.62 -5.96 7.66
C GLY A 22 7.86 -4.73 8.19
N GLY A 23 6.77 -4.33 7.53
CA GLY A 23 5.98 -3.16 7.93
C GLY A 23 4.74 -2.93 7.04
N SER A 24 4.21 -1.71 7.06
CA SER A 24 3.07 -1.30 6.23
C SER A 24 3.46 -0.20 5.24
N LEU A 25 3.18 -0.44 3.95
CA LEU A 25 3.15 0.61 2.95
C LEU A 25 1.76 1.25 2.96
N THR A 26 1.68 2.52 3.35
CA THR A 26 0.42 3.26 3.43
C THR A 26 0.42 4.46 2.50
N SER A 27 -0.75 4.78 1.93
CA SER A 27 -0.98 6.00 1.17
C SER A 27 -2.33 6.57 1.54
N ASN A 28 -2.37 7.84 1.96
CA ASN A 28 -3.59 8.51 2.43
C ASN A 28 -4.35 7.70 3.52
N GLY A 29 -3.61 7.05 4.42
CA GLY A 29 -4.20 6.23 5.50
C GLY A 29 -4.64 4.82 5.08
N ILE A 30 -4.49 4.43 3.81
CA ILE A 30 -4.83 3.10 3.32
C ILE A 30 -3.58 2.22 3.24
N THR A 31 -3.59 1.09 3.95
CA THR A 31 -2.53 0.08 3.89
C THR A 31 -2.66 -0.77 2.63
N VAL A 32 -1.66 -0.69 1.75
CA VAL A 32 -1.73 -1.28 0.40
C VAL A 32 -1.87 -2.81 0.44
N HIS A 33 -1.12 -3.52 1.27
CA HIS A 33 -1.15 -5.00 1.26
C HIS A 33 -2.40 -5.61 1.94
N THR A 34 -3.26 -4.79 2.57
CA THR A 34 -4.48 -5.25 3.25
C THR A 34 -5.72 -4.44 2.87
N HIS A 35 -5.65 -3.61 1.83
CA HIS A 35 -6.77 -2.73 1.48
C HIS A 35 -7.99 -3.54 1.01
N THR A 36 -9.18 -3.04 1.33
CA THR A 36 -10.45 -3.59 0.87
C THR A 36 -11.28 -2.49 0.24
N HIS A 37 -12.23 -2.87 -0.61
CA HIS A 37 -13.20 -1.99 -1.24
C HIS A 37 -14.60 -2.33 -0.71
N GLY A 38 -15.37 -1.31 -0.37
CA GLY A 38 -16.81 -1.46 -0.10
C GLY A 38 -17.62 -1.58 -1.39
N GLY A 39 -18.86 -2.07 -1.29
CA GLY A 39 -19.81 -2.05 -2.42
C GLY A 39 -19.52 -3.05 -3.55
N VAL A 40 -18.56 -3.96 -3.37
CA VAL A 40 -18.31 -5.05 -4.31
C VAL A 40 -19.15 -6.25 -3.94
N ARG A 41 -19.85 -6.82 -4.92
CA ARG A 41 -20.93 -7.77 -4.68
C ARG A 41 -20.42 -9.17 -4.30
N THR A 42 -20.59 -9.50 -3.03
CA THR A 42 -20.91 -10.85 -2.51
C THR A 42 -22.13 -10.77 -1.57
N GLY A 43 -23.11 -9.91 -1.90
CA GLY A 43 -24.17 -9.49 -0.97
C GLY A 43 -23.74 -8.24 -0.18
N PRO A 44 -24.22 -8.03 1.07
CA PRO A 44 -23.93 -6.84 1.88
C PRO A 44 -22.49 -6.76 2.44
N GLY A 45 -21.51 -7.41 1.80
CA GLY A 45 -20.14 -7.57 2.30
C GLY A 45 -19.11 -6.60 1.70
N THR A 46 -17.87 -6.66 2.22
CA THR A 46 -16.66 -5.99 1.70
C THR A 46 -15.89 -6.91 0.76
N THR A 47 -15.03 -6.38 -0.12
CA THR A 47 -14.11 -7.24 -0.90
C THR A 47 -13.17 -8.01 0.02
N GLY A 48 -12.61 -9.10 -0.51
CA GLY A 48 -11.33 -9.62 -0.02
C GLY A 48 -10.21 -8.59 -0.17
N GLY A 49 -9.08 -8.87 0.49
CA GLY A 49 -7.86 -8.10 0.31
C GLY A 49 -7.22 -8.30 -1.07
N PRO A 50 -6.03 -7.73 -1.30
CA PRO A 50 -5.27 -7.93 -2.53
C PRO A 50 -5.02 -9.42 -2.83
N GLN A 51 -4.99 -9.79 -4.12
CA GLN A 51 -4.58 -11.13 -4.59
C GLN A 51 -3.07 -11.23 -4.76
#